data_AF-A0A0L7L0L6-F1
#
_entry.id   AF-A0A0L7L0L6-F1
#
_cell.length_a   1.000
_cell.length_b   1.000
_cell.length_c   1.000
_cell.angle_alpha   90.00
_cell.angle_beta   90.00
_cell.angle_gamma   90.00
#
_symmetry.space_group_name_H-M   'P 1'
#
loop_
_entity.id
_entity.type
_entity.pdbx_description
1 polymer ?
#
loop_
_entity_poly.entity_id
_entity_poly.type
_entity_poly.pdbx_seq_one_letter_code
_entity_poly.pdbx_strand_id
1 'polypeptide(L)'
;MVHLEMTEAQLCIHTLTINDLPNEILIYIFSMIDFESLLAVAKVCMRWQQLCLTPCVWDNTRLIVCMKNYVRISENIVPFVSKYLKNVKLQYFKLYSQVRSSLTSYCPNLTHLEISISQVDSCIFDDLHYWPNLKFLSFRNSLIVHSPENANGNFVYHLPFEKLKYLETLILSNFALTHDSLYSMLQCTNLVSLNMEKMKNIPADFLESLLLAKAIKISAPNLNELSFYLCPFIIARDFQRTELERMFKIQLLLD
;
A
#
# COMPACT_ATOMS: atom_id res chain seq x y z
N MET A 1 63.18 -12.50 -51.16
CA MET A 1 61.76 -12.70 -50.81
C MET A 1 61.71 -13.13 -49.36
N VAL A 2 61.34 -12.20 -48.47
CA VAL A 2 61.21 -12.46 -47.04
C VAL A 2 59.78 -12.92 -46.81
N HIS A 3 59.59 -14.19 -46.46
CA HIS A 3 58.31 -14.70 -46.00
C HIS A 3 58.06 -14.14 -44.60
N LEU A 4 57.16 -13.17 -44.49
CA LEU A 4 56.56 -12.78 -43.22
C LEU A 4 55.53 -13.84 -42.85
N GLU A 5 55.89 -14.72 -41.92
CA GLU A 5 54.92 -15.50 -41.15
C GLU A 5 54.13 -14.52 -40.28
N MET A 6 52.90 -14.22 -40.70
CA MET A 6 51.93 -13.56 -39.84
C MET A 6 51.47 -14.57 -38.80
N THR A 7 51.97 -14.42 -37.58
CA THR A 7 51.44 -15.07 -36.39
C THR A 7 49.97 -14.71 -36.24
N GLU A 8 49.10 -15.72 -36.35
CA GLU A 8 47.69 -15.62 -35.99
C GLU A 8 47.58 -15.25 -34.51
N ALA A 9 47.42 -13.96 -34.23
CA ALA A 9 47.01 -13.49 -32.92
C ALA A 9 45.59 -14.03 -32.66
N GLN A 10 45.49 -15.06 -31.83
CA GLN A 10 44.23 -15.51 -31.24
C GLN A 10 43.60 -14.33 -30.48
N LEU A 11 42.64 -13.67 -31.13
CA LEU A 11 41.71 -12.76 -30.48
C LEU A 11 40.86 -13.59 -29.51
N CYS A 12 41.30 -13.69 -28.26
CA CYS A 12 40.51 -14.20 -27.16
C CYS A 12 39.34 -13.23 -26.95
N ILE A 13 38.21 -13.49 -27.62
CA ILE A 13 36.96 -12.79 -27.34
C ILE A 13 36.50 -13.29 -25.97
N HIS A 14 36.88 -12.58 -24.92
CA HIS A 14 36.28 -12.81 -23.61
C HIS A 14 34.81 -12.43 -23.69
N THR A 15 33.95 -13.43 -23.90
CA THR A 15 32.51 -13.29 -23.75
C THR A 15 32.21 -13.06 -22.28
N LEU A 16 32.09 -11.78 -21.90
CA LEU A 16 31.55 -11.39 -20.62
C LEU A 16 30.08 -11.82 -20.53
N THR A 17 29.74 -12.54 -19.48
CA THR A 17 28.39 -12.96 -19.15
C THR A 17 27.86 -12.14 -17.98
N ILE A 18 26.55 -12.16 -17.77
CA ILE A 18 25.93 -11.54 -16.58
C ILE A 18 26.48 -12.09 -15.26
N ASN A 19 26.99 -13.33 -15.27
CA ASN A 19 27.59 -13.95 -14.08
C ASN A 19 28.97 -13.36 -13.74
N ASP A 20 29.58 -12.60 -14.64
CA ASP A 20 30.86 -11.94 -14.38
C ASP A 20 30.69 -10.56 -13.71
N LEU A 21 29.44 -10.08 -13.56
CA LEU A 21 29.16 -8.82 -12.88
C LEU A 21 29.44 -8.91 -11.37
N PRO A 22 29.89 -7.81 -10.72
CA PRO A 22 29.98 -7.72 -9.27
C PRO A 22 28.61 -7.89 -8.57
N ASN A 23 28.63 -8.34 -7.32
CA ASN A 23 27.40 -8.59 -6.55
C ASN A 23 26.57 -7.31 -6.36
N GLU A 24 27.23 -6.17 -6.17
CA GLU A 24 26.60 -4.86 -5.97
C GLU A 24 25.75 -4.46 -7.19
N ILE A 25 26.27 -4.75 -8.39
CA ILE A 25 25.57 -4.47 -9.64
C ILE A 25 24.39 -5.41 -9.82
N LEU A 26 24.55 -6.70 -9.50
CA LEU A 26 23.45 -7.67 -9.54
C LEU A 26 22.35 -7.32 -8.53
N ILE A 27 22.69 -6.95 -7.30
CA ILE A 27 21.73 -6.50 -6.28
C ILE A 27 20.97 -5.27 -6.77
N TYR A 28 21.68 -4.28 -7.35
CA TYR A 28 21.03 -3.09 -7.91
C TYR A 28 20.06 -3.47 -9.03
N ILE A 29 20.46 -4.32 -9.98
CA ILE A 29 19.58 -4.85 -11.03
C ILE A 29 18.36 -5.55 -10.41
N PHE A 30 18.57 -6.45 -9.44
CA PHE A 30 17.50 -7.19 -8.79
C PHE A 30 16.50 -6.26 -8.08
N SER A 31 16.98 -5.18 -7.47
CA SER A 31 16.12 -4.20 -6.80
C SER A 31 15.16 -3.44 -7.72
N MET A 32 15.35 -3.54 -9.05
CA MET A 32 14.50 -2.94 -10.08
C MET A 32 13.49 -3.93 -10.69
N ILE A 33 13.54 -5.21 -10.29
CA ILE A 33 12.71 -6.27 -10.86
C ILE A 33 11.42 -6.42 -10.03
N ASP A 34 10.31 -6.78 -10.69
CA ASP A 34 9.05 -7.05 -10.01
C ASP A 34 9.11 -8.31 -9.14
N PHE A 35 8.14 -8.44 -8.23
CA PHE A 35 8.10 -9.53 -7.26
C PHE A 35 8.12 -10.93 -7.91
N GLU A 36 7.31 -11.18 -8.93
CA GLU A 36 7.20 -12.52 -9.54
C GLU A 36 8.47 -12.88 -10.31
N SER A 37 9.02 -11.91 -11.04
CA SER A 37 10.29 -12.07 -11.76
C SER A 37 11.47 -12.29 -10.80
N LEU A 38 11.49 -11.64 -9.63
CA LEU A 38 12.51 -11.89 -8.59
C LEU A 38 12.50 -13.32 -8.07
N LEU A 39 11.33 -13.95 -7.99
CA LEU A 39 11.24 -15.37 -7.62
C LEU A 39 11.84 -16.28 -8.68
N ALA A 40 11.79 -15.89 -9.95
CA ALA A 40 12.49 -16.59 -11.03
C ALA A 40 14.01 -16.36 -10.96
N VAL A 41 14.43 -15.11 -10.70
CA VAL A 41 15.85 -14.75 -10.47
C VAL A 41 16.47 -15.60 -9.35
N ALA A 42 15.75 -15.78 -8.25
CA ALA A 42 16.21 -16.60 -7.12
C ALA A 42 16.40 -18.09 -7.46
N LYS A 43 15.89 -18.57 -8.60
CA LYS A 43 16.02 -19.95 -9.07
C LYS A 43 17.10 -20.15 -10.14
N VAL A 44 17.75 -19.08 -10.60
CA VAL A 44 18.75 -19.15 -11.70
C VAL A 44 20.00 -19.92 -11.27
N CYS A 45 20.61 -19.54 -10.16
CA CYS A 45 21.75 -20.24 -9.57
C CYS A 45 21.90 -19.91 -8.09
N MET A 46 22.74 -20.66 -7.37
CA MET A 46 22.96 -20.47 -5.92
C MET A 46 23.41 -19.05 -5.57
N ARG A 47 24.26 -18.44 -6.40
CA ARG A 47 24.73 -17.07 -6.18
C ARG A 47 23.57 -16.08 -6.26
N TRP A 48 22.71 -16.19 -7.26
CA TRP A 48 21.56 -15.29 -7.43
C TRP A 48 20.54 -15.46 -6.31
N GLN A 49 20.30 -16.71 -5.89
CA GLN A 49 19.47 -17.00 -4.72
C GLN A 49 19.98 -16.30 -3.46
N GLN A 50 21.29 -16.34 -3.20
CA GLN A 50 21.91 -15.66 -2.06
C GLN A 50 21.82 -14.14 -2.17
N LEU A 51 21.98 -13.58 -3.36
CA LEU A 51 21.85 -12.13 -3.55
C LEU A 51 20.40 -11.66 -3.35
N CYS A 52 19.40 -12.46 -3.76
CA CYS A 52 18.00 -12.22 -3.47
C CYS A 52 17.67 -12.25 -1.96
N LEU A 53 18.54 -12.76 -1.08
CA LEU A 53 18.35 -12.63 0.37
C LEU A 53 18.70 -11.25 0.93
N THR A 54 19.27 -10.37 0.11
CA THR A 54 19.61 -9.01 0.52
C THR A 54 18.33 -8.18 0.69
N PRO A 55 18.08 -7.58 1.87
CA PRO A 55 16.81 -6.89 2.15
C PRO A 55 16.45 -5.81 1.12
N CYS A 56 17.44 -5.01 0.68
CA CYS A 56 17.21 -3.89 -0.23
C CYS A 56 16.71 -4.31 -1.63
N VAL A 57 16.88 -5.58 -2.00
CA VAL A 57 16.29 -6.13 -3.24
C VAL A 57 14.76 -6.06 -3.21
N TRP A 58 14.15 -6.13 -2.03
CA TRP A 58 12.70 -6.22 -1.87
C TRP A 58 12.03 -4.88 -1.54
N ASP A 59 12.80 -3.82 -1.26
CA ASP A 59 12.28 -2.57 -0.71
C ASP A 59 11.20 -1.91 -1.59
N ASN A 60 11.39 -1.98 -2.91
CA ASN A 60 10.48 -1.41 -3.90
C ASN A 60 9.51 -2.44 -4.50
N THR A 61 9.64 -3.70 -4.10
CA THR A 61 8.78 -4.77 -4.64
C THR A 61 7.39 -4.68 -4.02
N ARG A 62 6.40 -5.05 -4.84
CA ARG A 62 5.00 -5.09 -4.42
C ARG A 62 4.47 -6.50 -4.57
N LEU A 63 4.12 -7.12 -3.45
CA LEU A 63 3.43 -8.41 -3.45
C LEU A 63 1.96 -8.17 -3.78
N ILE A 64 1.48 -8.74 -4.89
CA ILE A 64 0.07 -8.72 -5.26
C ILE A 64 -0.53 -10.11 -5.01
N VAL A 65 -1.42 -10.19 -4.03
CA VAL A 65 -2.12 -11.42 -3.67
C VAL A 65 -3.57 -11.31 -4.12
N CYS A 66 -4.10 -12.38 -4.67
CA CYS A 66 -5.49 -12.56 -5.01
C CYS A 66 -5.91 -14.01 -4.76
N MET A 67 -7.21 -14.28 -4.80
CA MET A 67 -7.73 -15.65 -4.61
C MET A 67 -7.08 -16.71 -5.50
N LYS A 68 -6.72 -16.35 -6.75
CA LYS A 68 -6.14 -17.29 -7.71
C LYS A 68 -4.71 -17.70 -7.40
N ASN A 69 -3.91 -16.82 -6.79
CA ASN A 69 -2.50 -17.06 -6.52
C ASN A 69 -2.18 -17.22 -5.03
N TYR A 70 -3.14 -17.03 -4.13
CA TYR A 70 -2.94 -17.09 -2.68
C TYR A 70 -2.28 -18.40 -2.24
N VAL A 71 -2.84 -19.56 -2.60
CA VAL A 71 -2.30 -20.89 -2.21
C VAL A 71 -0.84 -21.04 -2.64
N ARG A 72 -0.54 -20.69 -3.89
CA ARG A 72 0.83 -20.76 -4.43
C ARG A 72 1.79 -19.87 -3.64
N ILE A 73 1.36 -18.66 -3.30
CA ILE A 73 2.14 -17.64 -2.59
C ILE A 73 2.36 -18.05 -1.13
N SER A 74 1.30 -18.47 -0.43
CA SER A 74 1.33 -18.81 1.00
C SER A 74 2.21 -20.02 1.30
N GLU A 75 2.21 -21.03 0.44
CA GLU A 75 2.93 -22.29 0.70
C GLU A 75 4.41 -22.24 0.31
N ASN A 76 4.79 -21.49 -0.73
CA ASN A 76 6.11 -21.64 -1.35
C ASN A 76 7.05 -20.44 -1.18
N ILE A 77 6.51 -19.24 -1.10
CA ILE A 77 7.28 -18.02 -1.37
C ILE A 77 7.38 -17.14 -0.14
N VAL A 78 6.26 -16.97 0.55
CA VAL A 78 6.14 -16.00 1.63
C VAL A 78 7.11 -16.28 2.78
N PRO A 79 7.26 -17.50 3.33
CA PRO A 79 8.05 -17.70 4.56
C PRO A 79 9.52 -17.23 4.48
N PHE A 80 10.12 -17.22 3.29
CA PHE A 80 11.54 -16.88 3.11
C PHE A 80 11.80 -15.38 2.94
N VAL A 81 10.93 -14.69 2.20
CA VAL A 81 11.14 -13.29 1.79
C VAL A 81 10.18 -12.30 2.47
N SER A 82 9.14 -12.80 3.12
CA SER A 82 8.05 -11.97 3.66
C SER A 82 8.49 -10.96 4.70
N LYS A 83 9.51 -11.29 5.50
CA LYS A 83 10.07 -10.37 6.50
C LYS A 83 10.66 -9.11 5.87
N TYR A 84 11.00 -9.16 4.58
CA TYR A 84 11.50 -8.02 3.80
C TYR A 84 10.39 -7.27 3.07
N LEU A 85 9.17 -7.82 3.00
CA LEU A 85 8.07 -7.19 2.29
C LEU A 85 7.54 -5.98 3.05
N LYS A 86 7.53 -4.86 2.35
CA LYS A 86 6.99 -3.58 2.82
C LYS A 86 5.68 -3.20 2.14
N ASN A 87 5.45 -3.68 0.92
CA ASN A 87 4.32 -3.28 0.08
C ASN A 87 3.47 -4.49 -0.32
N VAL A 88 2.23 -4.54 0.17
CA VAL A 88 1.28 -5.60 -0.15
C VAL A 88 0.00 -5.01 -0.75
N LYS A 89 -0.47 -5.65 -1.81
CA LYS A 89 -1.80 -5.44 -2.39
C LYS A 89 -2.60 -6.72 -2.32
N LEU A 90 -3.75 -6.65 -1.67
CA LEU A 90 -4.77 -7.68 -1.68
C LEU A 90 -5.86 -7.28 -2.68
N GLN A 91 -6.26 -8.21 -3.55
CA GLN A 91 -7.32 -7.97 -4.52
C GLN A 91 -8.22 -9.17 -4.74
N TYR A 92 -9.51 -8.92 -4.98
CA TYR A 92 -10.52 -9.96 -5.25
C TYR A 92 -10.69 -10.99 -4.12
N PHE A 93 -10.48 -10.58 -2.87
CA PHE A 93 -10.74 -11.45 -1.71
C PHE A 93 -12.21 -11.37 -1.31
N LYS A 94 -12.76 -12.52 -0.90
CA LYS A 94 -14.10 -12.59 -0.30
C LYS A 94 -14.10 -12.12 1.14
N LEU A 95 -13.04 -12.38 1.90
CA LEU A 95 -12.88 -11.86 3.26
C LEU A 95 -11.39 -11.68 3.57
N TYR A 96 -11.06 -10.62 4.31
CA TYR A 96 -9.70 -10.39 4.79
C TYR A 96 -9.23 -11.51 5.74
N SER A 97 -10.12 -12.06 6.58
CA SER A 97 -9.81 -13.19 7.47
C SER A 97 -9.17 -14.40 6.77
N GLN A 98 -9.40 -14.59 5.46
CA GLN A 98 -8.81 -15.69 4.69
C GLN A 98 -7.30 -15.57 4.51
N VAL A 99 -6.74 -14.37 4.63
CA VAL A 99 -5.29 -14.11 4.49
C VAL A 99 -4.68 -13.51 5.75
N ARG A 100 -5.49 -13.26 6.78
CA ARG A 100 -5.12 -12.61 8.03
C ARG A 100 -3.87 -13.18 8.66
N SER A 101 -3.85 -14.48 8.95
CA SER A 101 -2.71 -15.14 9.63
C SER A 101 -1.43 -15.03 8.81
N SER A 102 -1.53 -15.20 7.49
CA SER A 102 -0.39 -15.03 6.60
C SER A 102 0.13 -13.60 6.63
N LEU A 103 -0.75 -12.60 6.57
CA LEU A 103 -0.33 -11.21 6.52
C LEU A 103 0.30 -10.75 7.84
N THR A 104 -0.32 -11.05 8.97
CA THR A 104 0.16 -10.62 10.29
C THR A 104 1.42 -11.36 10.73
N SER A 105 1.55 -12.66 10.43
CA SER A 105 2.74 -13.43 10.79
C SER A 105 3.92 -13.20 9.86
N TYR A 106 3.69 -13.03 8.56
CA TYR A 106 4.77 -13.05 7.59
C TYR A 106 5.28 -11.66 7.20
N CYS A 107 4.44 -10.63 7.25
CA CYS A 107 4.79 -9.28 6.83
C CYS A 107 4.77 -8.30 8.01
N PRO A 108 5.68 -8.40 8.99
CA PRO A 108 5.68 -7.51 10.15
C PRO A 108 6.13 -6.07 9.81
N ASN A 109 6.83 -5.88 8.69
CA ASN A 109 7.44 -4.61 8.31
C ASN A 109 6.64 -3.84 7.26
N LEU A 110 5.32 -4.07 7.15
CA LEU A 110 4.50 -3.37 6.17
C LEU A 110 4.52 -1.86 6.40
N THR A 111 4.75 -1.16 5.30
CA THR A 111 4.61 0.29 5.20
C THR A 111 3.47 0.65 4.24
N HIS A 112 3.12 -0.23 3.30
CA HIS A 112 2.03 -0.03 2.36
C HIS A 112 1.10 -1.25 2.30
N LEU A 113 -0.16 -1.03 2.66
CA LEU A 113 -1.23 -2.01 2.54
C LEU A 113 -2.36 -1.45 1.69
N GLU A 114 -2.63 -2.10 0.56
CA GLU A 114 -3.78 -1.83 -0.28
C GLU A 114 -4.70 -3.04 -0.31
N ILE A 115 -5.97 -2.85 0.02
CA ILE A 115 -7.03 -3.84 -0.13
C ILE A 115 -8.02 -3.29 -1.15
N SER A 116 -8.05 -3.89 -2.33
CA SER A 116 -8.80 -3.40 -3.47
C SER A 116 -9.83 -4.41 -3.97
N ILE A 117 -11.02 -3.93 -4.38
CA ILE A 117 -12.07 -4.78 -4.98
C ILE A 117 -12.28 -6.06 -4.15
N SER A 118 -12.33 -5.90 -2.83
CA SER A 118 -12.39 -7.01 -1.88
C SER A 118 -13.42 -6.72 -0.81
N GLN A 119 -13.92 -7.78 -0.22
CA GLN A 119 -14.73 -7.73 0.97
C GLN A 119 -13.82 -7.83 2.21
N VAL A 120 -14.02 -6.93 3.16
CA VAL A 120 -13.14 -6.77 4.34
C VAL A 120 -13.98 -6.97 5.58
N ASP A 121 -13.56 -7.83 6.51
CA ASP A 121 -14.21 -7.96 7.82
C ASP A 121 -13.54 -7.03 8.83
N SER A 122 -14.22 -6.73 9.94
CA SER A 122 -13.74 -5.74 10.91
C SER A 122 -12.43 -6.11 11.61
N CYS A 123 -12.02 -7.38 11.57
CA CYS A 123 -10.80 -7.82 12.24
C CYS A 123 -9.52 -7.22 11.66
N ILE A 124 -9.56 -6.66 10.44
CA ILE A 124 -8.43 -5.88 9.91
C ILE A 124 -8.08 -4.71 10.82
N PHE A 125 -9.07 -4.06 11.45
CA PHE A 125 -8.84 -2.87 12.28
C PHE A 125 -8.12 -3.24 13.57
N ASP A 126 -8.46 -4.40 14.12
CA ASP A 126 -7.75 -4.96 15.25
C ASP A 126 -6.30 -5.24 14.85
N ASP A 127 -6.05 -5.79 13.66
CA ASP A 127 -4.72 -6.19 13.20
C ASP A 127 -3.79 -5.03 12.83
N LEU A 128 -4.29 -3.80 12.66
CA LEU A 128 -3.45 -2.66 12.30
C LEU A 128 -2.30 -2.41 13.30
N HIS A 129 -2.42 -2.89 14.55
CA HIS A 129 -1.34 -2.81 15.54
C HIS A 129 -0.09 -3.63 15.18
N TYR A 130 -0.22 -4.63 14.30
CA TYR A 130 0.93 -5.41 13.81
C TYR A 130 1.83 -4.62 12.85
N TRP A 131 1.34 -3.50 12.29
CA TRP A 131 2.07 -2.68 11.32
C TRP A 131 2.21 -1.23 11.81
N PRO A 132 2.98 -0.98 12.88
CA PRO A 132 3.10 0.34 13.49
C PRO A 132 3.74 1.39 12.56
N ASN A 133 4.47 0.94 11.53
CA ASN A 133 5.17 1.79 10.56
C ASN A 133 4.37 2.00 9.26
N LEU A 134 3.07 1.70 9.26
CA LEU A 134 2.23 1.83 8.08
C LEU A 134 2.12 3.30 7.66
N LYS A 135 2.50 3.57 6.41
CA LYS A 135 2.47 4.88 5.76
C LYS A 135 1.32 5.00 4.76
N PHE A 136 0.94 3.91 4.14
CA PHE A 136 -0.13 3.88 3.15
C PHE A 136 -1.15 2.82 3.53
N LEU A 137 -2.40 3.24 3.70
CA LEU A 137 -3.53 2.37 3.94
C LEU A 137 -4.64 2.69 2.95
N SER A 138 -5.07 1.69 2.19
CA SER A 138 -6.10 1.86 1.18
C SER A 138 -7.11 0.73 1.20
N PHE A 139 -8.39 1.10 1.19
CA PHE A 139 -9.54 0.21 1.02
C PHE A 139 -10.32 0.57 -0.24
N ARG A 140 -9.60 0.82 -1.34
CA ARG A 140 -10.17 1.28 -2.61
C ARG A 140 -11.16 0.28 -3.22
N ASN A 141 -12.36 0.73 -3.56
CA ASN A 141 -13.42 -0.12 -4.13
C ASN A 141 -13.70 -1.39 -3.31
N SER A 142 -13.37 -1.35 -2.02
CA SER A 142 -13.61 -2.46 -1.10
C SER A 142 -14.90 -2.20 -0.33
N LEU A 143 -15.53 -3.25 0.15
CA LEU A 143 -16.74 -3.16 0.94
C LEU A 143 -16.49 -3.88 2.27
N ILE A 144 -16.78 -3.20 3.37
CA ILE A 144 -16.70 -3.86 4.66
C ILE A 144 -17.94 -4.71 4.87
N VAL A 145 -17.73 -6.00 5.11
CA VAL A 145 -18.76 -6.99 5.42
C VAL A 145 -18.67 -7.42 6.88
N HIS A 146 -19.78 -7.94 7.36
CA HIS A 146 -20.11 -8.04 8.77
C HIS A 146 -19.44 -9.23 9.52
N SER A 147 -19.15 -9.02 10.81
CA SER A 147 -19.20 -10.04 11.89
C SER A 147 -20.63 -10.11 12.47
N PRO A 148 -21.27 -11.26 12.72
CA PRO A 148 -22.72 -11.45 12.90
C PRO A 148 -23.52 -10.61 13.93
N GLU A 149 -22.93 -9.64 14.63
CA GLU A 149 -23.52 -9.01 15.84
C GLU A 149 -24.35 -7.72 15.62
N ASN A 150 -24.37 -7.06 14.46
CA ASN A 150 -25.06 -5.75 14.29
C ASN A 150 -26.01 -5.67 13.07
N ALA A 151 -27.06 -6.49 13.01
CA ALA A 151 -27.99 -6.65 11.88
C ALA A 151 -28.74 -5.40 11.33
N ASN A 152 -28.45 -4.18 11.79
CA ASN A 152 -29.26 -2.98 11.58
C ASN A 152 -28.86 -2.15 10.34
N GLY A 153 -27.89 -2.60 9.55
CA GLY A 153 -27.53 -1.99 8.24
C GLY A 153 -26.81 -0.64 8.28
N ASN A 154 -26.78 0.05 9.44
CA ASN A 154 -26.02 1.28 9.68
C ASN A 154 -24.66 0.94 10.33
N PHE A 155 -23.70 0.51 9.51
CA PHE A 155 -22.38 0.15 10.01
C PHE A 155 -21.51 1.38 10.18
N VAL A 156 -20.98 1.56 11.39
CA VAL A 156 -20.05 2.62 11.72
C VAL A 156 -18.80 1.94 12.28
N TYR A 157 -17.64 2.22 11.68
CA TYR A 157 -16.40 1.52 11.96
C TYR A 157 -15.45 2.40 12.77
N HIS A 158 -14.85 1.79 13.79
CA HIS A 158 -13.78 2.40 14.55
C HIS A 158 -12.43 2.01 13.93
N LEU A 159 -11.74 2.99 13.34
CA LEU A 159 -10.34 2.86 12.96
C LEU A 159 -9.44 3.42 14.09
N PRO A 160 -8.44 2.64 14.56
CA PRO A 160 -7.52 3.05 15.61
C PRO A 160 -6.37 3.92 15.07
N PHE A 161 -6.68 5.15 14.64
CA PHE A 161 -5.69 6.09 14.07
C PHE A 161 -4.55 6.44 15.03
N GLU A 162 -4.76 6.32 16.35
CA GLU A 162 -3.73 6.50 17.37
C GLU A 162 -2.57 5.50 17.24
N LYS A 163 -2.82 4.36 16.58
CA LYS A 163 -1.80 3.34 16.28
C LYS A 163 -1.07 3.59 14.97
N LEU A 164 -1.57 4.48 14.10
CA LEU A 164 -1.08 4.76 12.76
C LEU A 164 -0.29 6.07 12.68
N LYS A 165 0.74 6.20 13.52
CA LYS A 165 1.49 7.47 13.69
C LYS A 165 2.22 7.94 12.44
N TYR A 166 2.58 7.04 11.55
CA TYR A 166 3.33 7.32 10.32
C TYR A 166 2.45 7.35 9.07
N LEU A 167 1.12 7.33 9.22
CA LEU A 167 0.21 7.32 8.09
C LEU A 167 0.34 8.61 7.27
N GLU A 168 0.74 8.44 6.01
CA GLU A 168 0.95 9.50 5.02
C GLU A 168 -0.21 9.54 4.01
N THR A 169 -0.78 8.39 3.67
CA THR A 169 -1.87 8.29 2.70
C THR A 169 -2.98 7.37 3.19
N LEU A 170 -4.20 7.89 3.17
CA LEU A 170 -5.41 7.14 3.50
C LEU A 170 -6.41 7.20 2.35
N ILE A 171 -6.89 6.03 1.93
CA ILE A 171 -7.92 5.90 0.90
C ILE A 171 -9.04 5.01 1.43
N LEU A 172 -10.25 5.57 1.55
CA LEU A 172 -11.43 4.86 2.02
C LEU A 172 -12.53 4.91 0.95
N SER A 173 -13.06 3.76 0.54
CA SER A 173 -14.21 3.68 -0.38
C SER A 173 -15.35 2.91 0.28
N ASN A 174 -16.57 3.47 0.32
CA ASN A 174 -17.77 2.87 0.91
C ASN A 174 -17.70 2.62 2.44
N PHE A 175 -17.08 3.53 3.20
CA PHE A 175 -16.99 3.44 4.66
C PHE A 175 -17.99 4.38 5.35
N ALA A 176 -18.41 4.01 6.57
CA ALA A 176 -18.93 4.95 7.56
C ALA A 176 -18.05 4.83 8.80
N LEU A 177 -17.40 5.91 9.21
CA LEU A 177 -16.51 5.92 10.37
C LEU A 177 -17.22 6.47 11.60
N THR A 178 -16.79 6.05 12.79
CA THR A 178 -17.22 6.70 14.04
C THR A 178 -16.79 8.16 14.04
N HIS A 179 -17.53 9.01 14.76
CA HIS A 179 -17.13 10.40 14.98
C HIS A 179 -15.69 10.45 15.52
N ASP A 180 -15.40 9.67 16.55
CA ASP A 180 -14.05 9.61 17.15
C ASP A 180 -12.98 9.29 16.11
N SER A 181 -13.19 8.27 15.26
CA SER A 181 -12.23 7.93 14.21
C SER A 181 -12.07 9.05 13.17
N LEU A 182 -13.14 9.75 12.78
CA LEU A 182 -13.05 10.89 11.86
C LEU A 182 -12.16 12.00 12.44
N TYR A 183 -12.34 12.37 13.70
CA TYR A 183 -11.53 13.41 14.33
C TYR A 183 -10.12 12.94 14.67
N SER A 184 -9.92 11.69 15.12
CA SER A 184 -8.60 11.12 15.34
C SER A 184 -7.79 11.02 14.05
N MET A 185 -8.43 10.79 12.90
CA MET A 185 -7.77 10.83 11.58
C MET A 185 -7.12 12.21 11.32
N LEU A 186 -7.76 13.30 11.72
CA LEU A 186 -7.20 14.66 11.57
C LEU A 186 -5.98 14.90 12.47
N GLN A 187 -5.75 14.05 13.47
CA GLN A 187 -4.57 14.12 14.35
C GLN A 187 -3.38 13.35 13.79
N CYS A 188 -3.52 12.66 12.64
CA CYS A 188 -2.41 12.05 11.93
C CYS A 188 -1.51 13.15 11.33
N THR A 189 -0.51 13.59 12.08
CA THR A 189 0.36 14.72 11.71
C THR A 189 1.17 14.49 10.43
N ASN A 190 1.41 13.23 10.06
CA ASN A 190 2.11 12.84 8.83
C ASN A 190 1.18 12.70 7.62
N LEU A 191 -0.14 12.83 7.79
CA LEU A 191 -1.09 12.63 6.71
C LEU A 191 -0.90 13.68 5.61
N VAL A 192 -0.54 13.23 4.42
CA VAL A 192 -0.29 14.04 3.22
C VAL A 192 -1.46 13.99 2.25
N SER A 193 -2.08 12.80 2.12
CA SER A 193 -3.14 12.52 1.16
C SER A 193 -4.31 11.80 1.81
N LEU A 194 -5.51 12.35 1.65
CA LEU A 194 -6.76 11.78 2.12
C LEU A 194 -7.76 11.67 0.98
N ASN A 195 -8.17 10.45 0.65
CA ASN A 195 -9.20 10.17 -0.35
C ASN A 195 -10.38 9.45 0.30
N MET A 196 -11.55 10.03 0.13
CA MET A 196 -12.81 9.54 0.66
C MET A 196 -13.81 9.37 -0.48
N GLU A 197 -14.14 8.13 -0.78
CA GLU A 197 -15.11 7.76 -1.81
C GLU A 197 -16.36 7.15 -1.18
N LYS A 198 -17.55 7.61 -1.56
CA LYS A 198 -18.85 7.06 -1.14
C LYS A 198 -18.97 6.91 0.38
N MET A 199 -18.36 7.84 1.12
CA MET A 199 -18.42 7.84 2.57
C MET A 199 -19.85 8.13 3.04
N LYS A 200 -20.28 7.43 4.09
CA LYS A 200 -21.60 7.59 4.72
C LYS A 200 -21.46 8.19 6.11
N ASN A 201 -22.53 8.83 6.59
CA ASN A 201 -22.63 9.36 7.96
C ASN A 201 -21.52 10.33 8.35
N ILE A 202 -21.03 11.16 7.41
CA ILE A 202 -20.09 12.23 7.74
C ILE A 202 -20.87 13.37 8.42
N PRO A 203 -20.51 13.77 9.66
CA PRO A 203 -21.16 14.85 10.39
C PRO A 203 -20.91 16.23 9.75
N ALA A 204 -21.87 17.16 9.86
CA ALA A 204 -21.73 18.51 9.30
C ALA A 204 -20.62 19.32 9.99
N ASP A 205 -20.52 19.20 11.31
CA ASP A 205 -19.47 19.82 12.14
C ASP A 205 -18.06 19.30 11.83
N PHE A 206 -17.94 18.04 11.38
CA PHE A 206 -16.67 17.52 10.86
C PHE A 206 -16.26 18.22 9.55
N LEU A 207 -17.22 18.48 8.66
CA LEU A 207 -16.96 19.23 7.43
C LEU A 207 -16.58 20.67 7.73
N GLU A 208 -17.24 21.32 8.68
CA GLU A 208 -16.85 22.65 9.14
C GLU A 208 -15.43 22.64 9.72
N SER A 209 -15.09 21.62 10.50
CA SER A 209 -13.73 21.44 11.04
C SER A 209 -12.69 21.26 9.94
N LEU A 210 -13.05 20.61 8.84
CA LEU A 210 -12.20 20.52 7.64
C LEU A 210 -12.10 21.86 6.89
N LEU A 211 -13.22 22.58 6.76
CA LEU A 211 -13.28 23.87 6.05
C LEU A 211 -12.49 24.96 6.77
N LEU A 212 -12.42 24.90 8.10
CA LEU A 212 -11.59 25.78 8.89
C LEU A 212 -10.10 25.45 8.65
N ALA A 213 -9.52 26.07 7.63
CA ALA A 213 -8.13 25.95 7.20
C ALA A 213 -7.11 25.92 8.34
N LYS A 214 -7.37 26.74 9.36
CA LYS A 214 -6.54 26.85 10.55
C LYS A 214 -6.59 25.58 11.41
N ALA A 215 -7.75 24.94 11.55
CA ALA A 215 -7.92 23.71 12.31
C ALA A 215 -7.25 22.51 11.63
N ILE A 216 -7.39 22.35 10.31
CA ILE A 216 -6.63 21.32 9.58
C ILE A 216 -5.14 21.59 9.66
N LYS A 217 -4.65 22.80 9.37
CA LYS A 217 -3.20 23.05 9.40
C LYS A 217 -2.58 22.91 10.80
N ILE A 218 -3.37 23.06 11.86
CA ILE A 218 -2.94 22.74 13.23
C ILE A 218 -2.90 21.22 13.45
N SER A 219 -3.89 20.46 12.96
CA SER A 219 -4.07 19.04 13.29
C SER A 219 -3.30 18.10 12.34
N ALA A 220 -3.36 18.38 11.04
CA ALA A 220 -2.68 17.67 9.94
C ALA A 220 -1.92 18.69 9.05
N PRO A 221 -0.77 19.23 9.53
CA PRO A 221 -0.05 20.30 8.85
C PRO A 221 0.43 19.92 7.44
N ASN A 222 0.72 18.64 7.24
CA ASN A 222 1.28 18.09 6.00
C ASN A 222 0.22 17.72 4.95
N LEU A 223 -1.09 17.83 5.28
CA LEU A 223 -2.15 17.49 4.36
C LEU A 223 -2.14 18.46 3.17
N ASN A 224 -1.95 17.90 1.98
CA ASN A 224 -1.79 18.63 0.71
C ASN A 224 -2.78 18.14 -0.36
N GLU A 225 -3.20 16.88 -0.25
CA GLU A 225 -4.17 16.25 -1.13
C GLU A 225 -5.39 15.84 -0.32
N LEU A 226 -6.54 16.35 -0.72
CA LEU A 226 -7.84 15.98 -0.19
C LEU A 226 -8.74 15.68 -1.38
N SER A 227 -9.46 14.56 -1.35
CA SER A 227 -10.38 14.18 -2.42
C SER A 227 -11.63 13.56 -1.83
N PHE A 228 -12.77 14.03 -2.31
CA PHE A 228 -14.07 13.44 -2.01
C PHE A 228 -14.73 13.04 -3.31
N TYR A 229 -15.14 11.77 -3.42
CA TYR A 229 -15.81 11.23 -4.61
C TYR A 229 -17.15 10.61 -4.22
N LEU A 230 -18.24 11.04 -4.86
CA LEU A 230 -19.59 10.51 -4.63
C LEU A 230 -20.00 10.48 -3.14
N CYS A 231 -19.55 11.45 -2.35
CA CYS A 231 -19.98 11.58 -0.97
C CYS A 231 -21.27 12.43 -0.90
N PRO A 232 -22.36 11.96 -0.26
CA PRO A 232 -23.66 12.63 -0.31
C PRO A 232 -23.66 14.08 0.19
N PHE A 233 -22.77 14.42 1.12
CA PHE A 233 -22.70 15.77 1.70
C PHE A 233 -22.13 16.84 0.75
N ILE A 234 -21.39 16.45 -0.29
CA ILE A 234 -20.80 17.42 -1.24
C ILE A 234 -21.91 18.11 -2.05
N ILE A 235 -23.07 17.47 -2.19
CA ILE A 235 -24.23 17.97 -2.95
C ILE A 235 -25.07 18.96 -2.11
N ALA A 236 -24.77 19.12 -0.81
CA ALA A 236 -25.48 20.04 0.05
C ALA A 236 -25.24 21.50 -0.38
N ARG A 237 -26.30 22.33 -0.41
CA ARG A 237 -26.28 23.70 -0.97
C ARG A 237 -25.35 24.66 -0.23
N ASP A 238 -25.01 24.32 1.00
CA ASP A 238 -24.18 25.06 1.95
C ASP A 238 -22.70 24.63 1.91
N PHE A 239 -22.33 23.62 1.11
CA PHE A 239 -20.95 23.16 1.00
C PHE A 239 -20.07 24.18 0.26
N GLN A 240 -19.12 24.79 0.97
CA GLN A 240 -18.22 25.83 0.46
C GLN A 240 -17.09 25.26 -0.40
N ARG A 241 -17.46 24.68 -1.54
CA ARG A 241 -16.58 24.01 -2.51
C ARG A 241 -15.33 24.83 -2.89
N THR A 242 -15.53 26.11 -3.20
CA THR A 242 -14.48 26.98 -3.74
C THR A 242 -13.35 27.25 -2.75
N GLU A 243 -13.64 27.24 -1.44
CA GLU A 243 -12.63 27.46 -0.41
C GLU A 243 -11.70 26.24 -0.28
N LEU A 244 -12.27 25.03 -0.31
CA LEU A 244 -11.51 23.78 -0.33
C LEU A 244 -10.61 23.67 -1.56
N GLU A 245 -11.14 23.94 -2.75
CA GLU A 245 -10.37 23.89 -4.01
C GLU A 245 -9.20 24.87 -4.03
N ARG A 246 -9.29 26.01 -3.31
CA ARG A 246 -8.18 26.97 -3.17
C ARG A 246 -7.09 26.46 -2.22
N MET A 247 -7.47 25.70 -1.18
CA MET A 247 -6.58 25.33 -0.08
C MET A 247 -5.78 24.05 -0.34
N PHE A 248 -6.31 23.13 -1.14
CA PHE A 248 -5.66 21.85 -1.43
C PHE A 248 -5.63 21.62 -2.94
N LYS A 249 -4.74 20.72 -3.42
CA LYS A 249 -4.82 20.22 -4.79
C LYS A 249 -6.00 19.25 -4.91
N ILE A 250 -7.22 19.77 -4.82
CA ILE A 250 -8.42 18.94 -4.78
C ILE A 250 -8.87 18.61 -6.19
N GLN A 251 -8.97 17.31 -6.47
CA GLN A 251 -9.88 16.82 -7.50
C GLN A 251 -11.22 16.50 -6.82
N LEU A 252 -12.16 17.45 -6.86
CA LEU A 252 -13.58 17.17 -6.58
C LEU A 252 -14.16 16.63 -7.87
N LEU A 253 -14.05 15.31 -8.02
CA LEU A 253 -14.74 14.61 -9.09
C LEU A 253 -16.19 14.44 -8.63
N LEU A 254 -17.05 15.30 -9.16
CA LEU A 254 -18.50 15.16 -9.08
C LEU A 254 -18.93 14.63 -10.45
N ASP A 255 -19.28 13.36 -10.50
CA ASP A 255 -20.10 12.82 -11.59
C ASP A 255 -21.57 12.93 -11.19
#